data_AF-A0A8T9S3A1-F1
#
_entry.id   AF-A0A8T9S3A1-F1
#
_cell.length_a   1.000
_cell.length_b   1.000
_cell.length_c   1.000
_cell.angle_alpha   90.00
_cell.angle_beta   90.00
_cell.angle_gamma   90.00
#
_symmetry.space_group_name_H-M   'P 1'
#
loop_
_entity.id
_entity.type
_entity.pdbx_description
1 polymer ?
#
loop_
_entity_poly.entity_id
_entity_poly.type
_entity_poly.pdbx_seq_one_letter_code
_entity_poly.pdbx_strand_id
1 'polypeptide(L)'
;MSDSASTASPAGPTLNDFASFYLYGLTNNPYQQSTDFDKFGELYNLVIGAHGGFSIASSFHPYQLVNPAGVSVWYAAYAQFYSQPNRVEMFGEMTLEQAKFVVTPPDSFSAYHVWPDSRLIHAENPIFSQYIPFVLPFLVRKDPAALRWDAEISAAEGDRERLGWYHDAVNEAIKFVQPSPSFVLGFEEFDEQHPERVIEKFMSCRDMLRAL
;
A
#
# COMPACT_ATOMS: atom_id res chain seq x y z
N MET A 1 37.47 38.73 -1.17
CA MET A 1 37.19 37.37 -1.68
C MET A 1 35.86 36.98 -1.09
N SER A 2 34.83 36.88 -1.93
CA SER A 2 33.46 36.64 -1.49
C SER A 2 33.28 35.14 -1.25
N ASP A 3 32.94 34.78 -0.01
CA ASP A 3 32.45 33.45 0.34
C ASP A 3 31.07 33.27 -0.30
N SER A 4 31.03 32.61 -1.45
CA SER A 4 29.80 32.04 -1.98
C SER A 4 29.52 30.74 -1.22
N ALA A 5 28.81 30.87 -0.09
CA ALA A 5 28.15 29.74 0.55
C ALA A 5 27.18 29.12 -0.46
N SER A 6 27.52 27.94 -0.96
CA SER A 6 26.60 27.10 -1.71
C SER A 6 25.43 26.74 -0.78
N THR A 7 24.33 27.47 -0.89
CA THR A 7 23.06 27.07 -0.29
C THR A 7 22.56 25.87 -1.07
N ALA A 8 22.91 24.67 -0.62
CA ALA A 8 22.27 23.45 -1.09
C ALA A 8 20.76 23.63 -0.93
N SER A 9 20.02 23.59 -2.05
CA SER A 9 18.56 23.58 -2.00
C SER A 9 18.10 22.46 -1.08
N PRO A 10 17.08 22.67 -0.22
CA PRO A 10 16.56 21.61 0.63
C PRO A 10 16.14 20.43 -0.25
N ALA A 11 16.77 19.27 -0.04
CA ALA A 11 16.67 18.11 -0.92
C ALA A 11 15.32 17.36 -0.80
N GLY A 12 14.39 17.86 0.02
CA GLY A 12 13.18 17.12 0.41
C GLY A 12 13.51 15.92 1.31
N PRO A 13 12.49 15.22 1.82
CA PRO A 13 12.67 13.93 2.48
C PRO A 13 13.23 12.91 1.48
N THR A 14 13.97 11.94 2.02
CA THR A 14 14.53 10.80 1.27
C THR A 14 13.61 9.58 1.39
N LEU A 15 13.82 8.50 0.65
CA LEU A 15 13.01 7.29 0.82
C LEU A 15 13.07 6.71 2.26
N ASN A 16 14.18 6.89 2.97
CA ASN A 16 14.35 6.41 4.35
C ASN A 16 13.41 7.08 5.35
N ASP A 17 12.90 8.25 4.99
CA ASP A 17 11.90 9.00 5.74
C ASP A 17 10.50 8.37 5.65
N PHE A 18 10.32 7.38 4.78
CA PHE A 18 9.05 6.71 4.56
C PHE A 18 9.09 5.26 5.01
N ALA A 19 7.89 4.71 5.23
CA ALA A 19 7.63 3.29 5.40
C ALA A 19 6.62 2.84 4.33
N SER A 20 6.86 1.65 3.79
CA SER A 20 6.07 1.02 2.75
C SER A 20 4.97 0.20 3.41
N PHE A 21 3.71 0.58 3.24
CA PHE A 21 2.58 -0.13 3.82
C PHE A 21 1.65 -0.69 2.74
N TYR A 22 0.81 -1.63 3.12
CA TYR A 22 -0.25 -2.14 2.27
C TYR A 22 -1.47 -2.66 3.02
N LEU A 23 -2.64 -2.47 2.42
CA LEU A 23 -3.80 -3.34 2.68
C LEU A 23 -3.64 -4.61 1.86
N TYR A 24 -4.00 -5.76 2.42
CA TYR A 24 -4.06 -7.01 1.68
C TYR A 24 -5.40 -7.70 1.86
N GLY A 25 -5.82 -8.44 0.84
CA GLY A 25 -7.13 -9.06 0.80
C GLY A 25 -7.31 -10.02 -0.37
N LEU A 26 -8.53 -10.47 -0.59
CA LEU A 26 -8.89 -11.39 -1.66
C LEU A 26 -9.92 -10.76 -2.59
N THR A 27 -9.84 -11.10 -3.87
CA THR A 27 -10.67 -10.54 -4.94
C THR A 27 -10.81 -11.56 -6.08
N ASN A 28 -11.56 -11.20 -7.12
CA ASN A 28 -11.54 -11.90 -8.40
C ASN A 28 -10.68 -11.19 -9.47
N ASN A 29 -10.20 -9.97 -9.21
CA ASN A 29 -9.28 -9.26 -10.10
C ASN A 29 -8.25 -8.44 -9.31
N PRO A 30 -7.00 -8.93 -9.16
CA PRO A 30 -6.02 -8.32 -8.27
C PRO A 30 -5.39 -7.05 -8.82
N TYR A 31 -5.31 -6.91 -10.15
CA TYR A 31 -4.77 -5.71 -10.79
C TYR A 31 -5.90 -4.82 -11.29
N GLN A 32 -6.14 -3.75 -10.55
CA GLN A 32 -7.14 -2.73 -10.86
C GLN A 32 -6.52 -1.36 -10.64
N GLN A 33 -6.94 -0.38 -11.43
CA GLN A 33 -6.52 1.00 -11.27
C GLN A 33 -7.73 1.88 -11.07
N SER A 34 -7.54 2.99 -10.35
CA SER A 34 -8.58 4.00 -10.22
C SER A 34 -7.98 5.40 -10.35
N THR A 35 -8.78 6.32 -10.89
CA THR A 35 -8.44 7.74 -10.98
C THR A 35 -9.22 8.58 -9.97
N ASP A 36 -9.91 7.94 -9.03
CA ASP A 36 -10.67 8.64 -7.98
C ASP A 36 -9.76 9.05 -6.83
N PHE A 37 -9.14 10.23 -7.01
CA PHE A 37 -8.19 10.81 -6.07
C PHE A 37 -8.80 11.05 -4.68
N ASP A 38 -10.05 11.53 -4.64
CA ASP A 38 -10.75 11.84 -3.40
C ASP A 38 -10.99 10.56 -2.60
N LYS A 39 -11.38 9.47 -3.26
CA LYS A 39 -11.56 8.16 -2.60
C LYS A 39 -10.26 7.56 -2.09
N PHE A 40 -9.15 7.75 -2.79
CA PHE A 40 -7.84 7.38 -2.25
C PHE A 40 -7.48 8.19 -1.00
N GLY A 41 -7.82 9.49 -0.95
CA GLY A 41 -7.63 10.32 0.23
C GLY A 41 -8.50 9.88 1.41
N GLU A 42 -9.77 9.56 1.17
CA GLU A 42 -10.70 8.99 2.17
C GLU A 42 -10.14 7.68 2.75
N LEU A 43 -9.73 6.75 1.87
CA LEU A 43 -9.16 5.47 2.29
C LEU A 43 -7.86 5.65 3.08
N TYR A 44 -6.96 6.54 2.62
CA TYR A 44 -5.72 6.84 3.33
C TYR A 44 -6.01 7.36 4.74
N ASN A 45 -6.99 8.26 4.91
CA ASN A 45 -7.40 8.75 6.22
C ASN A 45 -7.98 7.64 7.11
N LEU A 46 -8.74 6.72 6.51
CA LEU A 46 -9.39 5.62 7.22
C LEU A 46 -8.39 4.57 7.72
N VAL A 47 -7.26 4.38 7.04
CA VAL A 47 -6.29 3.32 7.36
C VAL A 47 -5.00 3.87 7.97
N ILE A 48 -4.45 4.95 7.41
CA ILE A 48 -3.20 5.56 7.86
C ILE A 48 -3.48 6.67 8.89
N GLY A 49 -4.44 7.58 8.61
CA GLY A 49 -4.78 8.69 9.49
C GLY A 49 -3.96 9.97 9.22
N ALA A 50 -3.57 10.67 10.28
CA ALA A 50 -2.92 11.99 10.22
C ALA A 50 -1.42 11.87 9.94
N HIS A 51 -1.08 11.31 8.78
CA HIS A 51 0.28 11.18 8.26
C HIS A 51 0.32 11.73 6.83
N GLY A 52 1.45 12.33 6.47
CA GLY A 52 1.74 12.67 5.08
C GLY A 52 2.18 11.45 4.29
N GLY A 53 1.94 11.44 2.99
CA GLY A 53 2.40 10.36 2.12
C GLY A 53 1.57 10.24 0.85
N PHE A 54 1.54 9.05 0.26
CA PHE A 54 0.70 8.82 -0.91
C PHE A 54 0.17 7.40 -1.05
N SER A 55 -1.01 7.31 -1.63
CA SER A 55 -1.57 6.06 -2.16
C SER A 55 -1.00 5.78 -3.54
N ILE A 56 -0.79 4.52 -3.86
CA ILE A 56 -0.47 4.10 -5.23
C ILE A 56 -1.79 3.74 -5.92
N ALA A 57 -2.05 4.33 -7.09
CA ALA A 57 -3.35 4.33 -7.77
C ALA A 57 -3.74 2.98 -8.42
N SER A 58 -3.17 1.88 -7.93
CA SER A 58 -3.43 0.54 -8.39
C SER A 58 -3.39 -0.46 -7.24
N SER A 59 -4.22 -1.47 -7.32
CA SER A 59 -4.03 -2.72 -6.60
C SER A 59 -3.17 -3.68 -7.41
N PHE A 60 -2.57 -4.65 -6.72
CA PHE A 60 -1.62 -5.60 -7.30
C PHE A 60 -1.84 -6.99 -6.75
N HIS A 61 -1.57 -8.01 -7.56
CA HIS A 61 -1.22 -9.32 -7.03
C HIS A 61 0.16 -9.22 -6.33
N PRO A 62 0.44 -9.98 -5.26
CA PRO A 62 1.75 -9.96 -4.59
C PRO A 62 2.96 -10.11 -5.53
N TYR A 63 2.86 -10.98 -6.54
CA TYR A 63 3.90 -11.18 -7.57
C TYR A 63 4.09 -9.99 -8.53
N GLN A 64 3.34 -8.91 -8.36
CA GLN A 64 3.52 -7.65 -9.10
C GLN A 64 4.19 -6.58 -8.24
N LEU A 65 4.48 -6.82 -6.96
CA LEU A 65 5.00 -5.77 -6.08
C LEU A 65 6.47 -5.42 -6.33
N VAL A 66 7.23 -6.39 -6.86
CA VAL A 66 8.68 -6.26 -7.12
C VAL A 66 8.95 -6.73 -8.54
N ASN A 67 9.58 -5.88 -9.34
CA ASN A 67 9.91 -6.19 -10.72
C ASN A 67 11.19 -7.05 -10.84
N PRO A 68 11.54 -7.58 -12.03
CA PRO A 68 12.71 -8.44 -12.20
C PRO A 68 14.06 -7.78 -11.89
N ALA A 69 14.11 -6.44 -11.83
CA ALA A 69 15.30 -5.70 -11.43
C ALA A 69 15.39 -5.51 -9.90
N GLY A 70 14.45 -6.07 -9.13
CA GLY A 70 14.37 -5.92 -7.67
C GLY A 70 13.78 -4.59 -7.20
N VAL A 71 13.15 -3.81 -8.10
CA VAL A 71 12.55 -2.53 -7.75
C VAL A 71 11.11 -2.73 -7.30
N SER A 72 10.79 -2.23 -6.11
CA SER A 72 9.44 -2.28 -5.53
C SER A 72 8.52 -1.22 -6.13
N VAL A 73 7.21 -1.45 -6.09
CA VAL A 73 6.20 -0.46 -6.53
C VAL A 73 6.28 0.84 -5.72
N TRP A 74 6.60 0.74 -4.42
CA TRP A 74 6.82 1.89 -3.54
C TRP A 74 8.00 2.74 -3.99
N TYR A 75 9.14 2.11 -4.30
CA TYR A 75 10.31 2.82 -4.81
C TYR A 75 10.00 3.51 -6.14
N ALA A 76 9.35 2.81 -7.06
CA ALA A 76 8.99 3.37 -8.36
C ALA A 76 8.05 4.59 -8.22
N ALA A 77 7.04 4.49 -7.35
CA ALA A 77 6.13 5.59 -7.06
C ALA A 77 6.85 6.78 -6.41
N TYR A 78 7.75 6.53 -5.44
CA TYR A 78 8.58 7.58 -4.85
C TYR A 78 9.44 8.27 -5.90
N ALA A 79 10.12 7.52 -6.77
CA ALA A 79 10.97 8.09 -7.82
C ALA A 79 10.15 8.96 -8.81
N GLN A 80 8.92 8.55 -9.12
CA GLN A 80 7.99 9.32 -9.96
C GLN A 80 7.46 10.58 -9.27
N PHE A 81 7.21 10.52 -7.96
CA PHE A 81 6.85 11.69 -7.17
C PHE A 81 8.03 12.67 -7.06
N TYR A 82 9.23 12.14 -6.84
CA TYR A 82 10.47 12.91 -6.74
C TYR A 82 10.87 13.55 -8.09
N SER A 83 10.40 13.04 -9.23
CA SER A 83 10.70 13.63 -10.54
C SER A 83 9.80 14.82 -10.90
N GLN A 84 8.78 15.13 -10.09
CA GLN A 84 7.87 16.24 -10.37
C GLN A 84 8.59 17.61 -10.34
N PRO A 85 8.27 18.55 -11.24
CA PRO A 85 8.89 19.88 -11.27
C PRO A 85 8.72 20.66 -9.96
N ASN A 86 7.57 20.52 -9.31
CA ASN A 86 7.20 21.17 -8.04
C ASN A 86 7.46 20.29 -6.81
N ARG A 87 8.32 19.27 -6.90
CA ARG A 87 8.58 18.31 -5.79
C ARG A 87 8.89 18.97 -4.44
N VAL A 88 9.60 20.09 -4.41
CA VAL A 88 9.99 20.76 -3.16
C VAL A 88 8.76 21.27 -2.40
N GLU A 89 7.80 21.86 -3.12
CA GLU A 89 6.52 22.32 -2.57
C GLU A 89 5.67 21.13 -2.13
N MET A 90 5.52 20.11 -2.99
CA MET A 90 4.73 18.92 -2.68
C MET A 90 5.26 18.16 -1.45
N PHE A 91 6.58 18.02 -1.32
CA PHE A 91 7.17 17.45 -0.10
C PHE A 91 7.04 18.36 1.12
N GLY A 92 7.02 19.68 0.91
CA GLY A 92 6.71 20.66 1.95
C GLY A 92 5.30 20.46 2.51
N GLU A 93 4.29 20.42 1.64
CA GLU A 93 2.89 20.13 1.98
C GLU A 93 2.76 18.77 2.68
N MET A 94 3.42 17.73 2.14
CA MET A 94 3.42 16.39 2.75
C MET A 94 3.99 16.39 4.17
N THR A 95 5.05 17.17 4.42
CA THR A 95 5.75 17.16 5.71
C THR A 95 5.11 18.09 6.73
N LEU A 96 4.69 19.27 6.31
CA LEU A 96 4.20 20.34 7.19
C LEU A 96 2.68 20.25 7.40
N GLU A 97 1.95 19.89 6.35
CA GLU A 97 0.48 19.85 6.33
C GLU A 97 -0.05 18.42 6.36
N GLN A 98 0.84 17.42 6.38
CA GLN A 98 0.49 16.01 6.28
C GLN A 98 -0.38 15.72 5.04
N ALA A 99 -0.10 16.45 3.94
CA ALA A 99 -0.83 16.30 2.69
C ALA A 99 -0.67 14.88 2.14
N LYS A 100 -1.74 14.41 1.49
CA LYS A 100 -1.81 13.09 0.87
C LYS A 100 -1.89 13.26 -0.63
N PHE A 101 -1.08 12.48 -1.31
CA PHE A 101 -1.06 12.46 -2.77
C PHE A 101 -1.44 11.07 -3.28
N VAL A 102 -1.58 10.98 -4.59
CA VAL A 102 -1.82 9.71 -5.28
C VAL A 102 -0.86 9.64 -6.44
N VAL A 103 -0.21 8.49 -6.59
CA VAL A 103 0.76 8.24 -7.66
C VAL A 103 0.29 7.07 -8.50
N THR A 104 0.15 7.28 -9.80
CA THR A 104 -0.08 6.18 -10.74
C THR A 104 1.23 5.43 -10.93
N PRO A 105 1.29 4.11 -10.66
CA PRO A 105 2.50 3.32 -10.85
C PRO A 105 2.82 3.14 -12.33
N PRO A 106 4.08 2.88 -12.71
CA PRO A 106 4.43 2.56 -14.09
C PRO A 106 3.75 1.27 -14.60
N ASP A 107 3.41 1.24 -15.90
CA ASP A 107 2.78 0.09 -16.56
C ASP A 107 3.59 -1.22 -16.45
N SER A 108 4.89 -1.12 -16.18
CA SER A 108 5.77 -2.29 -16.01
C SER A 108 5.34 -3.20 -14.86
N PHE A 109 4.55 -2.71 -13.90
CA PHE A 109 4.02 -3.49 -12.78
C PHE A 109 2.67 -4.18 -13.10
N SER A 110 2.11 -3.99 -14.30
CA SER A 110 0.85 -4.63 -14.72
C SER A 110 0.98 -6.14 -14.98
N ALA A 111 2.20 -6.64 -15.18
CA ALA A 111 2.47 -8.05 -15.42
C ALA A 111 2.97 -8.75 -14.15
N TYR A 112 2.68 -10.05 -14.02
CA TYR A 112 3.32 -10.88 -12.99
C TYR A 112 4.83 -10.95 -13.22
N HIS A 113 5.57 -10.88 -12.12
CA HIS A 113 7.01 -11.04 -12.10
C HIS A 113 7.36 -12.39 -11.48
N VAL A 114 8.46 -12.99 -11.96
CA VAL A 114 8.89 -14.31 -11.50
C VAL A 114 9.48 -14.15 -10.10
N TRP A 115 8.74 -14.63 -9.11
CA TRP A 115 9.26 -14.90 -7.78
C TRP A 115 9.63 -16.39 -7.73
N PRO A 116 10.66 -16.80 -6.96
CA PRO A 116 10.95 -18.21 -6.74
C PRO A 116 9.79 -18.97 -6.10
N ASP A 117 8.91 -18.24 -5.41
CA ASP A 117 7.70 -18.75 -4.78
C ASP A 117 6.50 -18.58 -5.69
N SER A 118 5.76 -19.68 -5.90
CA SER A 118 4.56 -19.74 -6.75
C SER A 118 3.31 -20.16 -5.99
N ARG A 119 3.33 -20.24 -4.65
CA ARG A 119 2.23 -20.83 -3.83
C ARG A 119 0.90 -20.09 -3.94
N LEU A 120 0.90 -18.84 -4.40
CA LEU A 120 -0.31 -18.05 -4.61
C LEU A 120 -0.94 -18.25 -5.99
N ILE A 121 -0.30 -18.99 -6.91
CA ILE A 121 -0.90 -19.28 -8.22
C ILE A 121 -1.79 -20.52 -8.16
N HIS A 122 -2.85 -20.51 -8.97
CA HIS A 122 -3.82 -21.61 -9.07
C HIS A 122 -3.16 -22.99 -9.33
N ALA A 123 -2.12 -23.03 -10.17
CA ALA A 123 -1.46 -24.28 -10.53
C ALA A 123 -0.85 -25.03 -9.32
N GLU A 124 -0.41 -24.29 -8.30
CA GLU A 124 0.09 -24.88 -7.06
C GLU A 124 -0.99 -25.01 -5.98
N ASN A 125 -1.91 -24.06 -5.93
CA ASN A 125 -2.94 -24.01 -4.90
C ASN A 125 -4.28 -23.56 -5.48
N PRO A 126 -5.17 -24.52 -5.84
CA PRO A 126 -6.39 -24.22 -6.57
C PRO A 126 -7.36 -23.25 -5.89
N ILE A 127 -7.30 -23.10 -4.57
CA ILE A 127 -8.15 -22.16 -3.82
C ILE A 127 -7.98 -20.71 -4.28
N PHE A 128 -6.79 -20.35 -4.73
CA PHE A 128 -6.47 -19.00 -5.20
C PHE A 128 -6.93 -18.71 -6.63
N SER A 129 -7.69 -19.62 -7.28
CA SER A 129 -8.48 -19.23 -8.47
C SER A 129 -9.82 -18.59 -8.12
N GLN A 130 -10.33 -18.84 -6.90
CA GLN A 130 -11.59 -18.27 -6.41
C GLN A 130 -11.33 -17.05 -5.52
N TYR A 131 -10.28 -17.13 -4.70
CA TYR A 131 -9.88 -16.09 -3.77
C TYR A 131 -8.51 -15.54 -4.19
N ILE A 132 -8.46 -14.67 -5.20
CA ILE A 132 -7.19 -14.20 -5.74
C ILE A 132 -6.60 -13.12 -4.80
N PRO A 133 -5.34 -13.26 -4.33
CA PRO A 133 -4.69 -12.25 -3.50
C PRO A 133 -4.55 -10.89 -4.17
N PHE A 134 -4.89 -9.82 -3.45
CA PHE A 134 -4.55 -8.46 -3.85
C PHE A 134 -3.88 -7.69 -2.71
N VAL A 135 -3.15 -6.65 -3.10
CA VAL A 135 -2.41 -5.72 -2.26
C VAL A 135 -2.68 -4.31 -2.76
N LEU A 136 -3.02 -3.38 -1.87
CA LEU A 136 -3.17 -1.97 -2.17
C LEU A 136 -2.08 -1.17 -1.43
N PRO A 137 -1.09 -0.59 -2.12
CA PRO A 137 0.08 -0.05 -1.47
C PRO A 137 -0.02 1.44 -1.14
N PHE A 138 0.61 1.80 -0.02
CA PHE A 138 0.74 3.16 0.50
C PHE A 138 2.20 3.43 0.85
N LEU A 139 2.67 4.64 0.57
CA LEU A 139 3.92 5.15 1.13
C LEU A 139 3.58 6.19 2.21
N VAL A 140 4.07 5.97 3.42
CA VAL A 140 3.69 6.76 4.59
C VAL A 140 4.93 7.42 5.18
N ARG A 141 4.89 8.74 5.40
CA ARG A 141 5.96 9.45 6.09
C ARG A 141 6.01 8.96 7.54
N LYS A 142 7.19 8.55 7.99
CA LYS A 142 7.41 8.15 9.38
C LYS A 142 7.14 9.35 10.31
N ASP A 143 6.24 9.15 11.26
CA ASP A 143 5.85 10.09 12.31
C ASP A 143 5.59 9.30 13.61
N PRO A 144 5.82 9.87 14.81
CA PRO A 144 5.53 9.19 16.08
C PRO A 144 4.04 8.89 16.33
N ALA A 145 3.10 9.53 15.63
CA ALA A 145 1.68 9.23 15.76
C ALA A 145 1.37 7.79 15.34
N ALA A 146 0.49 7.11 16.07
CA ALA A 146 0.00 5.80 15.66
C ALA A 146 -0.75 5.89 14.33
N LEU A 147 -0.69 4.83 13.53
CA LEU A 147 -1.57 4.70 12.37
C LEU A 147 -3.01 4.51 12.82
N ARG A 148 -3.97 4.99 12.02
CA ARG A 148 -5.40 4.81 12.31
C ARG A 148 -5.74 3.33 12.51
N TRP A 149 -5.22 2.45 11.65
CA TRP A 149 -5.40 1.01 11.77
C TRP A 149 -5.01 0.46 13.14
N ASP A 150 -3.80 0.78 13.61
CA ASP A 150 -3.30 0.33 14.91
C ASP A 150 -4.10 0.91 16.07
N ALA A 151 -4.50 2.18 15.95
CA ALA A 151 -5.32 2.85 16.95
C ALA A 151 -6.71 2.20 17.07
N GLU A 152 -7.36 1.82 15.96
CA GLU A 152 -8.67 1.17 15.99
C GLU A 152 -8.59 -0.26 16.55
N ILE A 153 -7.54 -1.02 16.19
CA ILE A 153 -7.30 -2.34 16.80
C ILE A 153 -7.08 -2.21 18.31
N SER A 154 -6.25 -1.26 18.74
CA SER A 154 -5.97 -1.03 20.16
C SER A 154 -7.22 -0.60 20.92
N ALA A 155 -8.01 0.32 20.35
CA ALA A 155 -9.24 0.84 20.94
C ALA A 155 -10.37 -0.20 21.00
N ALA A 156 -10.31 -1.25 20.19
CA ALA A 156 -11.27 -2.33 20.27
C ALA A 156 -11.06 -3.19 21.53
N GLU A 157 -9.85 -3.28 22.10
CA GLU A 157 -9.55 -4.09 23.30
C GLU A 157 -10.12 -5.54 23.26
N GLY A 158 -10.29 -6.11 22.06
CA GLY A 158 -10.89 -7.43 21.86
C GLY A 158 -12.41 -7.45 21.62
N ASP A 159 -13.07 -6.29 21.60
CA ASP A 159 -14.45 -6.11 21.11
C ASP A 159 -14.53 -6.41 19.61
N ARG A 160 -15.05 -7.60 19.30
CA ARG A 160 -15.20 -8.10 17.94
C ARG A 160 -16.23 -7.32 17.13
N GLU A 161 -17.26 -6.76 17.77
CA GLU A 161 -18.31 -6.02 17.06
C GLU A 161 -17.76 -4.68 16.59
N ARG A 162 -17.07 -3.96 17.48
CA ARG A 162 -16.38 -2.71 17.12
C ARG A 162 -15.35 -2.93 16.01
N LEU A 163 -14.51 -3.96 16.13
CA LEU A 163 -13.52 -4.27 15.10
C LEU A 163 -14.19 -4.66 13.77
N GLY A 164 -15.30 -5.39 13.84
CA GLY A 164 -16.13 -5.72 12.69
C GLY A 164 -16.61 -4.48 11.93
N TRP A 165 -17.16 -3.47 12.62
CA TRP A 165 -17.60 -2.24 11.97
C TRP A 165 -16.47 -1.47 11.29
N TYR A 166 -15.30 -1.39 11.93
CA TYR A 166 -14.14 -0.74 11.30
C TYR A 166 -13.69 -1.50 10.06
N HIS A 167 -13.61 -2.84 10.15
CA HIS A 167 -13.26 -3.68 9.03
C HIS A 167 -14.27 -3.55 7.87
N ASP A 168 -15.57 -3.53 8.16
CA ASP A 168 -16.63 -3.31 7.18
C ASP A 168 -16.50 -1.94 6.50
N ALA A 169 -16.19 -0.89 7.28
CA ALA A 169 -15.95 0.44 6.73
C ALA A 169 -14.75 0.46 5.75
N VAL A 170 -13.66 -0.25 6.09
CA VAL A 170 -12.51 -0.39 5.18
C VAL A 170 -12.88 -1.17 3.93
N ASN A 171 -13.64 -2.26 4.06
CA ASN A 171 -14.13 -3.06 2.91
C ASN A 171 -15.02 -2.24 1.97
N GLU A 172 -15.92 -1.43 2.51
CA GLU A 172 -16.73 -0.51 1.71
C GLU A 172 -15.85 0.55 1.03
N ALA A 173 -14.88 1.11 1.77
CA ALA A 173 -14.00 2.16 1.28
C ALA A 173 -13.08 1.72 0.14
N ILE A 174 -12.75 0.43 -0.01
CA ILE A 174 -11.91 -0.04 -1.13
C ILE A 174 -12.70 -0.28 -2.42
N LYS A 175 -14.03 -0.28 -2.41
CA LYS A 175 -14.85 -0.71 -3.57
C LYS A 175 -14.65 0.11 -4.84
N PHE A 176 -14.18 1.35 -4.72
CA PHE A 176 -13.87 2.21 -5.88
C PHE A 176 -12.66 1.74 -6.69
N VAL A 177 -11.76 0.94 -6.09
CA VAL A 177 -10.58 0.35 -6.76
C VAL A 177 -10.64 -1.17 -6.79
N GLN A 178 -11.32 -1.79 -5.83
CA GLN A 178 -11.53 -3.23 -5.72
C GLN A 178 -13.03 -3.53 -5.58
N PRO A 179 -13.80 -3.52 -6.69
CA PRO A 179 -15.23 -3.82 -6.66
C PRO A 179 -15.51 -5.25 -6.17
N SER A 180 -16.73 -5.48 -5.69
CA SER A 180 -17.13 -6.80 -5.22
C SER A 180 -17.11 -7.85 -6.35
N PRO A 181 -16.76 -9.12 -6.04
CA PRO A 181 -16.38 -9.63 -4.73
C PRO A 181 -14.92 -9.31 -4.37
N SER A 182 -14.74 -8.59 -3.26
CA SER A 182 -13.45 -8.27 -2.67
C SER A 182 -13.61 -8.17 -1.16
N PHE A 183 -12.57 -8.54 -0.42
CA PHE A 183 -12.52 -8.27 1.02
C PHE A 183 -11.08 -8.13 1.52
N VAL A 184 -10.89 -7.27 2.50
CA VAL A 184 -9.63 -7.04 3.22
C VAL A 184 -9.43 -8.14 4.25
N LEU A 185 -8.18 -8.56 4.42
CA LEU A 185 -7.71 -9.47 5.46
C LEU A 185 -6.92 -8.71 6.54
N GLY A 186 -6.21 -7.66 6.13
CA GLY A 186 -5.46 -6.84 7.07
C GLY A 186 -4.67 -5.71 6.41
N PHE A 187 -3.83 -5.10 7.22
CA PHE A 187 -2.93 -4.00 6.86
C PHE A 187 -1.58 -4.24 7.54
N GLU A 188 -0.48 -4.02 6.82
CA GLU A 188 0.87 -4.26 7.37
C GLU A 188 1.94 -3.43 6.66
N GLU A 189 3.11 -3.33 7.30
CA GLU A 189 4.33 -2.82 6.69
C GLU A 189 4.94 -3.88 5.76
N PHE A 190 5.42 -3.44 4.60
CA PHE A 190 6.14 -4.25 3.64
C PHE A 190 7.63 -4.29 3.98
N ASP A 191 8.13 -5.49 4.27
CA ASP A 191 9.55 -5.72 4.50
C ASP A 191 10.27 -5.86 3.15
N GLU A 192 10.93 -4.80 2.69
CA GLU A 192 11.68 -4.82 1.42
C GLU A 192 12.84 -5.83 1.40
N GLN A 193 13.34 -6.24 2.57
CA GLN A 193 14.39 -7.26 2.67
C GLN A 193 13.84 -8.67 2.58
N HIS A 194 12.54 -8.83 2.89
CA HIS A 194 11.84 -10.10 2.92
C HIS A 194 10.48 -10.00 2.22
N PRO A 195 10.45 -9.67 0.91
CA PRO A 195 9.22 -9.48 0.16
C PRO A 195 8.33 -10.73 0.16
N GLU A 196 8.91 -11.93 0.30
CA GLU A 196 8.21 -13.20 0.43
C GLU A 196 7.27 -13.28 1.64
N ARG A 197 7.45 -12.45 2.67
CA ARG A 197 6.58 -12.46 3.85
C ARG A 197 5.13 -12.15 3.52
N VAL A 198 4.87 -11.38 2.45
CA VAL A 198 3.51 -11.12 1.98
C VAL A 198 2.80 -12.42 1.59
N ILE A 199 3.53 -13.41 1.06
CA ILE A 199 3.00 -14.71 0.66
C ILE A 199 2.55 -15.50 1.88
N GLU A 200 3.35 -15.47 2.94
CA GLU A 200 3.02 -16.19 4.17
C GLU A 200 1.72 -15.69 4.81
N LYS A 201 1.37 -14.40 4.64
CA LYS A 201 0.09 -13.85 5.10
C LYS A 201 -1.08 -14.56 4.44
N PHE A 202 -1.08 -14.65 3.11
CA PHE A 202 -2.14 -15.34 2.37
C PHE A 202 -2.13 -16.86 2.63
N MET A 203 -0.95 -17.46 2.74
CA MET A 203 -0.82 -18.89 3.05
C MET A 203 -1.34 -19.24 4.44
N SER A 204 -1.19 -18.34 5.42
CA SER A 204 -1.74 -18.53 6.77
C SER A 204 -3.27 -18.59 6.78
N CYS A 205 -3.94 -17.94 5.84
CA CYS A 205 -5.39 -17.96 5.69
C CYS A 205 -5.91 -19.15 4.86
N ARG A 206 -5.03 -19.90 4.18
CA ARG A 206 -5.42 -20.92 3.19
C ARG A 206 -6.41 -21.95 3.74
N ASP A 207 -6.16 -22.47 4.93
CA ASP A 207 -6.98 -23.54 5.48
C ASP A 207 -8.36 -23.03 5.92
N MET A 208 -8.46 -21.77 6.35
CA MET A 208 -9.73 -21.09 6.55
C MET A 208 -10.50 -20.95 5.23
N LEU A 209 -9.83 -20.54 4.15
CA LEU A 209 -10.46 -20.36 2.83
C LEU A 209 -11.00 -21.67 2.25
N ARG A 210 -10.36 -22.81 2.55
CA ARG A 210 -10.85 -24.14 2.14
C ARG A 210 -12.12 -24.58 2.88
N ALA A 211 -12.44 -23.95 4.00
CA ALA A 211 -13.61 -24.25 4.80
C ALA A 211 -14.81 -23.34 4.48
N LEU A 212 -14.61 -22.31 3.66
CA LEU A 212 -15.64 -21.41 3.14
C LEU A 212 -16.26 -21.97 1.85
#